data_AF-A0A0F9KL46-F1
#
_entry.id   AF-A0A0F9KL46-F1
#
_cell.length_a   1.000
_cell.length_b   1.000
_cell.length_c   1.000
_cell.angle_alpha   90.00
_cell.angle_beta   90.00
_cell.angle_gamma   90.00
#
_symmetry.space_group_name_H-M   'P 1'
#
loop_
_entity.id
_entity.type
_entity.pdbx_description
1 polymer ?
#
loop_
_entity_poly.entity_id
_entity_poly.type
_entity_poly.pdbx_seq_one_letter_code
_entity_poly.pdbx_strand_id
1 'polypeptide(L)'
;MVKLTGPLFSLGASGTIGKTVTYSQWKGRPFARQRVIPHNPKSGGQVGARAMWAFITQNWDALTTAEKATWTARAAQTIISPFNAYTSYNAKRFATFNAPSQEDPAAETNAVGTVLAWTATGGVREVVLDISLTLANANWGVAVFRSTTTGFTPSITNVVFVRLLDSTTAIQIVDTPLDPDTYYYDAKYFTDDGLYGSLLGEINGTST
;
A
#
# COMPACT_ATOMS: atom_id res chain seq x y z
N MET A 1 17.26 25.30 8.36
CA MET A 1 16.45 26.27 7.60
C MET A 1 16.73 27.66 8.15
N VAL A 2 17.18 28.58 7.31
CA VAL A 2 17.44 29.97 7.71
C VAL A 2 16.13 30.59 8.16
N LYS A 3 16.08 31.14 9.37
CA LYS A 3 14.90 31.85 9.89
C LYS A 3 14.85 33.21 9.18
N LEU A 4 13.78 33.48 8.42
CA LEU A 4 13.57 34.83 7.90
C LEU A 4 13.10 35.72 9.05
N THR A 5 13.80 36.83 9.27
CA THR A 5 13.33 37.88 10.18
C THR A 5 12.32 38.74 9.44
N GLY A 6 11.05 38.70 9.85
CA GLY A 6 9.98 39.53 9.29
C GLY A 6 9.60 39.26 7.83
N PRO A 7 9.29 38.01 7.42
CA PRO A 7 8.68 37.78 6.10
C PRO A 7 7.35 38.54 6.02
N LEU A 8 7.22 39.44 5.04
CA LEU A 8 6.06 40.34 4.87
C LEU A 8 5.71 41.14 6.13
N PHE A 9 6.71 41.67 6.83
CA PHE A 9 6.54 42.51 8.02
C PHE A 9 5.71 41.87 9.15
N SER A 10 5.71 40.54 9.24
CA SER A 10 4.98 39.79 10.29
C SER A 10 3.46 40.00 10.29
N LEU A 11 2.86 40.40 9.15
CA LEU A 11 1.42 40.67 9.01
C LEU A 11 0.53 39.39 8.99
N GLY A 12 1.03 38.24 9.46
CA GLY A 12 0.29 36.97 9.44
C GLY A 12 -0.09 36.47 8.03
N ALA A 13 0.43 37.11 6.98
CA ALA A 13 0.09 36.79 5.60
C ALA A 13 0.62 35.39 5.23
N SER A 14 -0.32 34.52 4.83
CA SER A 14 -0.02 33.19 4.31
C SER A 14 -0.45 33.11 2.84
N GLY A 15 0.30 32.36 2.03
CA GLY A 15 -0.02 32.22 0.61
C GLY A 15 1.19 32.09 -0.28
N THR A 16 0.94 31.92 -1.59
CA THR A 16 2.00 31.85 -2.59
C THR A 16 1.97 33.08 -3.47
N ILE A 17 3.11 33.76 -3.59
CA ILE A 17 3.30 34.88 -4.52
C ILE A 17 3.97 34.37 -5.80
N GLY A 18 3.43 34.75 -6.97
CA GLY A 18 4.06 34.53 -8.27
C GLY A 18 4.30 33.07 -8.66
N LYS A 19 3.68 32.10 -7.97
CA LYS A 19 4.00 30.66 -8.05
C LYS A 19 5.46 30.31 -7.72
N THR A 20 6.24 31.22 -7.13
CA THR A 20 7.67 31.05 -6.84
C THR A 20 7.96 30.88 -5.36
N VAL A 21 7.33 31.68 -4.49
CA VAL A 21 7.58 31.66 -3.05
C VAL A 21 6.26 31.47 -2.28
N THR A 22 6.25 30.52 -1.35
CA THR A 22 5.14 30.28 -0.42
C THR A 22 5.55 30.73 0.98
N TYR A 23 4.74 31.61 1.57
CA TYR A 23 4.84 32.05 2.96
C TYR A 23 3.87 31.26 3.83
N SER A 24 4.35 30.73 4.95
CA SER A 24 3.56 29.95 5.90
C SER A 24 4.10 30.11 7.32
N GLN A 25 3.36 29.63 8.31
CA GLN A 25 3.70 29.72 9.72
C GLN A 25 3.61 28.33 10.35
N TRP A 26 4.69 27.91 11.01
CA TRP A 26 4.72 26.66 11.76
C TRP A 26 5.02 26.94 13.22
N LYS A 27 4.10 26.55 14.12
CA LYS A 27 4.21 26.76 15.57
C LYS A 27 4.63 28.20 15.93
N GLY A 28 3.94 29.20 15.36
CA GLY A 28 4.24 30.61 15.64
C GLY A 28 5.41 31.21 14.85
N ARG A 29 6.18 30.41 14.11
CA ARG A 29 7.37 30.87 13.38
C ARG A 29 7.05 31.03 11.90
N PRO A 30 7.10 32.25 11.35
CA PRO A 30 6.87 32.45 9.94
C PRO A 30 8.11 32.00 9.15
N PHE A 31 7.89 31.39 7.99
CA PHE A 31 8.95 30.96 7.09
C PHE A 31 8.51 31.16 5.64
N ALA A 32 9.49 31.37 4.77
CA ALA A 32 9.31 31.35 3.33
C ALA A 32 9.98 30.10 2.77
N ARG A 33 9.33 29.47 1.80
CA ARG A 33 9.91 28.36 1.03
C ARG A 33 9.66 28.59 -0.45
N GLN A 34 10.54 28.06 -1.29
CA GLN A 34 10.23 27.94 -2.72
C GLN A 34 8.96 27.09 -2.87
N ARG A 35 8.05 27.52 -3.74
CA ARG A 35 6.87 26.72 -4.08
C ARG A 35 7.34 25.49 -4.81
N VAL A 36 7.25 24.35 -4.14
CA VAL A 36 7.43 23.04 -4.75
C VAL A 36 6.06 22.57 -5.22
N ILE A 37 5.90 22.41 -6.53
CA ILE A 37 4.79 21.65 -7.10
C ILE A 37 5.29 20.21 -7.20
N PRO A 38 4.74 19.25 -6.44
CA PRO A 38 5.15 17.86 -6.54
C PRO A 38 4.93 17.35 -7.97
N HIS A 39 5.96 16.82 -8.61
CA HIS A 39 5.83 16.17 -9.91
C HIS A 39 5.20 14.79 -9.72
N ASN A 40 4.09 14.51 -10.40
CA ASN A 40 3.35 13.25 -10.41
C ASN A 40 3.04 12.65 -9.01
N PRO A 41 1.98 13.10 -8.30
CA PRO A 41 1.62 12.60 -6.98
C PRO A 41 1.08 11.15 -6.98
N LYS A 42 1.02 10.48 -8.13
CA LYS A 42 0.43 9.14 -8.32
C LYS A 42 1.29 8.26 -9.22
N SER A 43 2.62 8.26 -9.05
CA SER A 43 3.44 7.24 -9.71
C SER A 43 3.04 5.85 -9.24
N GLY A 44 3.21 4.83 -10.08
CA GLY A 44 2.82 3.46 -9.77
C GLY A 44 3.41 2.96 -8.43
N GLY A 45 4.71 3.21 -8.19
CA GLY A 45 5.36 2.84 -6.93
C GLY A 45 4.80 3.58 -5.71
N GLN A 46 4.35 4.83 -5.86
CA GLN A 46 3.67 5.55 -4.77
C GLN A 46 2.28 4.98 -4.50
N VAL A 47 1.54 4.57 -5.53
CA VAL A 47 0.23 3.93 -5.39
C VAL A 47 0.38 2.57 -4.71
N GLY A 48 1.32 1.74 -5.17
CA GLY A 48 1.61 0.44 -4.57
C GLY A 48 2.04 0.55 -3.10
N ALA A 49 2.94 1.49 -2.79
CA ALA A 49 3.32 1.77 -1.41
C ALA A 49 2.11 2.20 -0.57
N ARG A 50 1.26 3.12 -1.05
CA ARG A 50 0.06 3.54 -0.32
C ARG A 50 -0.92 2.38 -0.09
N ALA A 51 -1.12 1.52 -1.08
CA ALA A 51 -1.98 0.35 -0.96
C ALA A 51 -1.48 -0.60 0.15
N MET A 52 -0.18 -0.90 0.16
CA MET A 52 0.43 -1.74 1.18
C MET A 52 0.41 -1.09 2.57
N TRP A 53 0.73 0.21 2.67
CA TRP A 53 0.67 0.94 3.93
C TRP A 53 -0.75 0.99 4.51
N ALA A 54 -1.76 1.19 3.68
CA ALA A 54 -3.15 1.15 4.10
C ALA A 54 -3.51 -0.24 4.66
N PHE A 55 -3.12 -1.30 3.95
CA PHE A 55 -3.33 -2.68 4.41
C PHE A 55 -2.64 -2.96 5.77
N ILE A 56 -1.35 -2.65 5.90
CA ILE A 56 -0.58 -2.91 7.14
C ILE A 56 -1.21 -2.18 8.33
N THR A 57 -1.49 -0.88 8.17
CA THR A 57 -2.02 -0.05 9.26
C THR A 57 -3.42 -0.47 9.71
N GLN A 58 -4.29 -0.89 8.79
CA GLN A 58 -5.63 -1.39 9.12
C GLN A 58 -5.61 -2.72 9.90
N ASN A 59 -4.59 -3.55 9.68
CA ASN A 59 -4.51 -4.88 10.29
C ASN A 59 -3.76 -4.92 11.64
N TRP A 60 -3.15 -3.82 12.08
CA TRP A 60 -2.44 -3.79 13.36
C TRP A 60 -3.33 -4.16 14.56
N ASP A 61 -4.56 -3.64 14.58
CA ASP A 61 -5.46 -3.86 15.71
C ASP A 61 -5.91 -5.33 15.80
N ALA A 62 -6.04 -6.00 14.64
CA ALA A 62 -6.42 -7.39 14.52
C ALA A 62 -5.32 -8.38 14.97
N LEU A 63 -4.05 -7.93 15.10
CA LEU A 63 -2.97 -8.80 15.56
C LEU A 63 -3.23 -9.32 16.98
N THR A 64 -2.88 -10.58 17.20
CA THR A 64 -3.01 -11.24 18.50
C THR A 64 -2.06 -10.64 19.54
N THR A 65 -2.33 -10.90 20.83
CA THR A 65 -1.43 -10.48 21.90
C THR A 65 -0.03 -11.10 21.77
N ALA A 66 0.06 -12.33 21.24
CA ALA A 66 1.34 -13.00 21.01
C ALA A 66 2.13 -12.32 19.89
N GLU A 67 1.50 -12.02 18.75
CA GLU A 67 2.12 -11.26 17.65
C GLU A 67 2.59 -9.88 18.12
N LYS A 68 1.74 -9.14 18.83
CA LYS A 68 2.09 -7.81 19.38
C LYS A 68 3.26 -7.86 20.37
N ALA A 69 3.47 -8.98 21.06
CA ALA A 69 4.62 -9.16 21.94
C ALA A 69 5.94 -9.19 21.16
N THR A 70 5.98 -9.81 19.98
CA THR A 70 7.19 -9.82 19.11
C THR A 70 7.57 -8.41 18.69
N TRP A 71 6.59 -7.59 18.28
CA TRP A 71 6.81 -6.19 17.93
C TRP A 71 7.21 -5.33 19.11
N THR A 72 6.75 -5.66 20.32
CA THR A 72 7.15 -4.97 21.55
C THR A 72 8.62 -5.23 21.86
N ALA A 73 9.10 -6.47 21.66
CA ALA A 73 10.52 -6.80 21.81
C ALA A 73 11.39 -6.03 20.81
N ARG A 74 10.97 -5.96 19.53
CA ARG A 74 11.66 -5.18 18.49
C ARG A 74 11.66 -3.67 18.79
N ALA A 75 10.52 -3.15 19.22
CA ALA A 75 10.35 -1.75 19.58
C ALA A 75 11.27 -1.31 20.72
N ALA A 76 11.50 -2.19 21.70
CA ALA A 76 12.44 -1.96 22.79
C ALA A 76 13.89 -1.80 22.30
N GLN A 77 14.31 -2.53 21.25
CA GLN A 77 15.66 -2.43 20.68
C GLN A 77 15.91 -1.12 19.94
N THR A 78 14.85 -0.52 19.37
CA THR A 78 14.94 0.66 18.51
C THR A 78 14.37 1.93 19.13
N ILE A 79 13.84 1.83 20.36
CA ILE A 79 13.26 2.94 21.14
C ILE A 79 12.14 3.64 20.35
N ILE A 80 11.23 2.84 19.79
CA ILE A 80 10.03 3.30 19.08
C ILE A 80 8.79 2.61 19.64
N SER A 81 7.60 3.01 19.21
CA SER A 81 6.37 2.29 19.56
C SER A 81 6.28 0.94 18.82
N PRO A 82 5.60 -0.08 19.39
CA PRO A 82 5.36 -1.37 18.72
C PRO A 82 4.72 -1.20 17.33
N PHE A 83 3.75 -0.29 17.20
CA PHE A 83 3.14 0.05 15.93
C PHE A 83 4.13 0.59 14.89
N ASN A 84 5.04 1.48 15.29
CA ASN A 84 6.06 2.02 14.39
C ASN A 84 7.09 0.94 14.00
N ALA A 85 7.38 0.01 14.90
CA ALA A 85 8.25 -1.13 14.62
C ALA A 85 7.63 -2.05 13.54
N TYR A 86 6.36 -2.43 13.73
CA TYR A 86 5.57 -3.22 12.77
C TYR A 86 5.46 -2.57 11.40
N THR A 87 5.00 -1.31 11.36
CA THR A 87 4.78 -0.61 10.10
C THR A 87 6.09 -0.35 9.34
N SER A 88 7.17 0.05 10.02
CA SER A 88 8.45 0.32 9.37
C SER A 88 9.14 -0.95 8.87
N TYR A 89 9.02 -2.08 9.58
CA TYR A 89 9.56 -3.36 9.15
C TYR A 89 8.84 -3.86 7.89
N ASN A 90 7.51 -3.91 7.92
CA ASN A 90 6.72 -4.38 6.79
C ASN A 90 6.81 -3.47 5.56
N ALA A 91 6.94 -2.16 5.76
CA ALA A 91 7.21 -1.23 4.66
C ALA A 91 8.57 -1.49 3.99
N LYS A 92 9.61 -1.84 4.77
CA LYS A 92 10.93 -2.20 4.22
C LYS A 92 10.89 -3.53 3.46
N ARG A 93 10.17 -4.53 3.98
CA ARG A 93 9.93 -5.80 3.29
C ARG A 93 9.25 -5.59 1.94
N PHE A 94 8.18 -4.80 1.92
CA PHE A 94 7.50 -4.48 0.68
C PHE A 94 8.38 -3.71 -0.32
N ALA A 95 9.26 -2.82 0.17
CA ALA A 95 10.22 -2.12 -0.67
C ALA A 95 11.23 -3.05 -1.38
N THR A 96 11.50 -4.23 -0.82
CA THR A 96 12.30 -5.29 -1.44
C THR A 96 11.45 -6.37 -2.12
N PHE A 97 10.15 -6.11 -2.33
CA PHE A 97 9.18 -7.03 -2.91
C PHE A 97 8.96 -8.33 -2.11
N ASN A 98 9.12 -8.26 -0.80
CA ASN A 98 8.76 -9.33 0.13
C ASN A 98 7.39 -9.04 0.77
N ALA A 99 6.64 -10.09 1.10
CA ALA A 99 5.33 -9.95 1.71
C ALA A 99 5.44 -9.43 3.16
N PRO A 100 4.43 -8.68 3.64
CA PRO A 100 4.39 -8.27 5.04
C PRO A 100 4.16 -9.48 5.95
N SER A 101 4.59 -9.40 7.21
CA SER A 101 4.32 -10.42 8.24
C SER A 101 3.63 -9.83 9.47
N GLN A 102 2.84 -10.67 10.14
CA GLN A 102 2.21 -10.42 11.43
C GLN A 102 3.20 -10.53 12.62
N GLU A 103 4.36 -11.17 12.44
CA GLU A 103 5.35 -11.40 13.50
C GLU A 103 6.75 -10.90 13.11
N ASP A 104 7.61 -10.71 14.13
CA ASP A 104 9.03 -10.41 13.95
C ASP A 104 9.91 -11.45 14.67
N PRO A 105 10.87 -12.08 13.97
CA PRO A 105 11.10 -12.03 12.53
C PRO A 105 10.01 -12.79 11.75
N ALA A 106 9.80 -12.40 10.49
CA ALA A 106 8.98 -13.18 9.55
C ALA A 106 9.56 -14.60 9.39
N ALA A 107 8.75 -15.64 9.62
CA ALA A 107 9.19 -17.03 9.54
C ALA A 107 9.30 -17.53 8.08
N GLU A 108 8.39 -17.09 7.19
CA GLU A 108 8.36 -17.44 5.77
C GLU A 108 8.29 -18.97 5.49
N THR A 109 7.62 -19.71 6.37
CA THR A 109 7.51 -21.17 6.35
C THR A 109 6.10 -21.69 5.99
N ASN A 110 5.06 -20.88 6.16
CA ASN A 110 3.68 -21.31 6.01
C ASN A 110 3.36 -21.63 4.54
N ALA A 111 2.53 -22.64 4.35
CA ALA A 111 2.05 -23.02 3.03
C ALA A 111 1.01 -22.01 2.54
N VAL A 112 1.21 -21.49 1.33
CA VAL A 112 0.29 -20.53 0.72
C VAL A 112 -0.97 -21.24 0.25
N GLY A 113 -2.13 -20.63 0.47
CA GLY A 113 -3.43 -21.19 0.10
C GLY A 113 -3.67 -21.29 -1.40
N THR A 114 -4.63 -22.11 -1.80
CA THR A 114 -5.03 -22.28 -3.21
C THR A 114 -6.23 -21.41 -3.58
N VAL A 115 -6.21 -20.91 -4.81
CA VAL A 115 -7.31 -20.13 -5.42
C VAL A 115 -8.53 -21.02 -5.60
N LEU A 116 -9.70 -20.51 -5.26
CA LEU A 116 -10.97 -21.07 -5.74
C LEU A 116 -11.47 -20.32 -6.98
N ALA A 117 -11.46 -18.98 -6.95
CA ALA A 117 -11.81 -18.15 -8.09
C ALA A 117 -10.94 -16.90 -8.18
N TRP A 118 -10.59 -16.53 -9.41
CA TRP A 118 -9.87 -15.32 -9.79
C TRP A 118 -10.43 -14.86 -11.14
N THR A 119 -11.36 -13.91 -11.12
CA THR A 119 -12.08 -13.47 -12.31
C THR A 119 -12.17 -11.94 -12.38
N ALA A 120 -12.20 -11.42 -13.61
CA ALA A 120 -12.29 -9.99 -13.89
C ALA A 120 -13.50 -9.73 -14.80
N THR A 121 -14.35 -8.80 -14.39
CA THR A 121 -15.57 -8.41 -15.12
C THR A 121 -15.49 -6.94 -15.47
N GLY A 122 -15.54 -6.62 -16.76
CA GLY A 122 -15.54 -5.24 -17.26
C GLY A 122 -16.86 -4.52 -17.03
N GLY A 123 -16.80 -3.23 -16.68
CA GLY A 123 -17.95 -2.34 -16.50
C GLY A 123 -17.72 -0.97 -17.12
N VAL A 124 -18.61 -0.02 -16.82
CA VAL A 124 -18.47 1.37 -17.31
C VAL A 124 -17.50 2.12 -16.40
N ARG A 125 -16.34 2.50 -16.94
CA ARG A 125 -15.24 3.14 -16.21
C ARG A 125 -14.72 2.34 -15.00
N GLU A 126 -14.92 1.03 -15.00
CA GLU A 126 -14.52 0.14 -13.91
C GLU A 126 -14.24 -1.29 -14.37
N VAL A 127 -13.48 -2.02 -13.56
CA VAL A 127 -13.35 -3.47 -13.63
C VAL A 127 -13.57 -4.03 -12.23
N VAL A 128 -14.42 -5.05 -12.11
CA VAL A 128 -14.69 -5.76 -10.86
C VAL A 128 -13.88 -7.05 -10.84
N LEU A 129 -13.10 -7.24 -9.78
CA LEU A 129 -12.32 -8.45 -9.54
C LEU A 129 -12.95 -9.25 -8.41
N ASP A 130 -13.22 -10.53 -8.67
CA ASP A 130 -13.70 -11.48 -7.67
C ASP A 130 -12.58 -12.44 -7.30
N ILE A 131 -12.31 -12.55 -5.99
CA ILE A 131 -11.24 -13.37 -5.44
C ILE A 131 -11.79 -14.24 -4.32
N SER A 132 -11.54 -15.55 -4.37
CA SER A 132 -11.93 -16.47 -3.29
C SER A 132 -10.90 -17.58 -3.07
N LEU A 133 -10.88 -18.10 -1.84
CA LEU A 133 -9.99 -19.17 -1.40
C LEU A 133 -10.74 -20.48 -1.19
N THR A 134 -10.03 -21.58 -1.37
CA THR A 134 -10.51 -22.92 -0.99
C THR A 134 -10.43 -23.15 0.52
N LEU A 135 -9.44 -22.53 1.20
CA LEU A 135 -9.18 -22.71 2.63
C LEU A 135 -8.71 -21.38 3.25
N ALA A 136 -9.36 -20.99 4.36
CA ALA A 136 -9.16 -19.71 5.05
C ALA A 136 -7.76 -19.54 5.64
N ASN A 137 -7.26 -20.57 6.33
CA ASN A 137 -6.07 -20.47 7.21
C ASN A 137 -4.72 -20.46 6.48
N ALA A 138 -4.71 -20.27 5.16
CA ALA A 138 -3.49 -20.40 4.36
C ALA A 138 -2.99 -19.07 3.80
N ASN A 139 -3.73 -17.97 4.00
CA ASN A 139 -3.39 -16.65 3.50
C ASN A 139 -3.78 -15.57 4.51
N TRP A 140 -3.01 -14.49 4.52
CA TRP A 140 -3.37 -13.26 5.23
C TRP A 140 -3.96 -12.23 4.26
N GLY A 141 -3.41 -12.14 3.04
CA GLY A 141 -3.90 -11.18 2.07
C GLY A 141 -3.51 -11.46 0.64
N VAL A 142 -3.97 -10.57 -0.23
CA VAL A 142 -3.70 -10.58 -1.67
C VAL A 142 -3.17 -9.22 -2.11
N ALA A 143 -2.07 -9.24 -2.87
CA ALA A 143 -1.59 -8.09 -3.62
C ALA A 143 -2.03 -8.24 -5.08
N VAL A 144 -2.76 -7.25 -5.59
CA VAL A 144 -3.27 -7.21 -6.96
C VAL A 144 -2.45 -6.22 -7.77
N PHE A 145 -2.00 -6.69 -8.93
CA PHE A 145 -1.19 -5.96 -9.88
C PHE A 145 -2.00 -5.66 -11.14
N ARG A 146 -1.75 -4.52 -11.77
CA ARG A 146 -2.44 -4.09 -12.98
C ARG A 146 -1.49 -3.53 -14.03
N SER A 147 -1.75 -3.84 -15.29
CA SER A 147 -1.10 -3.24 -16.45
C SER A 147 -2.10 -2.99 -17.58
N THR A 148 -1.76 -2.09 -18.50
CA THR A 148 -2.45 -1.96 -19.80
C THR A 148 -1.82 -2.84 -20.88
N THR A 149 -0.72 -3.53 -20.55
CA THR A 149 -0.03 -4.47 -21.43
C THR A 149 -0.07 -5.87 -20.86
N THR A 150 -0.37 -6.86 -21.70
CA THR A 150 -0.27 -8.29 -21.36
C THR A 150 1.17 -8.72 -21.08
N GLY A 151 1.34 -9.77 -20.28
CA GLY A 151 2.63 -10.39 -19.99
C GLY A 151 3.53 -9.53 -19.11
N PHE A 152 2.94 -8.64 -18.31
CA PHE A 152 3.70 -7.75 -17.45
C PHE A 152 4.29 -8.52 -16.26
N THR A 153 5.46 -8.09 -15.78
CA THR A 153 6.05 -8.67 -14.57
C THR A 153 5.54 -7.94 -13.32
N PRO A 154 4.91 -8.63 -12.36
CA PRO A 154 4.48 -8.04 -11.10
C PRO A 154 5.64 -7.41 -10.34
N SER A 155 5.43 -6.19 -9.86
CA SER A 155 6.42 -5.40 -9.15
C SER A 155 5.72 -4.35 -8.27
N ILE A 156 6.47 -3.65 -7.42
CA ILE A 156 5.91 -2.62 -6.53
C ILE A 156 5.21 -1.50 -7.32
N THR A 157 5.61 -1.27 -8.58
CA THR A 157 5.10 -0.16 -9.38
C THR A 157 3.75 -0.43 -10.03
N ASN A 158 3.35 -1.70 -10.15
CA ASN A 158 2.06 -2.07 -10.72
C ASN A 158 1.06 -2.61 -9.68
N VAL A 159 1.41 -2.62 -8.39
CA VAL A 159 0.45 -2.88 -7.31
C VAL A 159 -0.58 -1.76 -7.27
N VAL A 160 -1.86 -2.13 -7.36
CA VAL A 160 -2.98 -1.19 -7.23
C VAL A 160 -3.74 -1.40 -5.94
N PHE A 161 -3.92 -2.66 -5.53
CA PHE A 161 -4.66 -3.01 -4.32
C PHE A 161 -3.91 -4.05 -3.50
N VAL A 162 -4.03 -3.90 -2.18
CA VAL A 162 -3.71 -4.96 -1.21
C VAL A 162 -4.93 -5.11 -0.31
N ARG A 163 -5.41 -6.34 -0.13
CA ARG A 163 -6.63 -6.64 0.63
C ARG A 163 -6.44 -7.84 1.53
N LEU A 164 -7.17 -7.82 2.65
CA LEU A 164 -7.28 -8.97 3.54
C LEU A 164 -7.99 -10.10 2.81
N LEU A 165 -7.47 -11.30 2.96
CA LEU A 165 -8.02 -12.52 2.40
C LEU A 165 -7.68 -13.68 3.33
N ASP A 166 -8.35 -13.70 4.48
CA ASP A 166 -8.19 -14.63 5.60
C ASP A 166 -9.38 -15.59 5.74
N SER A 167 -10.35 -15.52 4.83
CA SER A 167 -11.54 -16.36 4.84
C SER A 167 -11.84 -16.91 3.44
N THR A 168 -12.67 -17.95 3.39
CA THR A 168 -13.19 -18.51 2.12
C THR A 168 -14.27 -17.63 1.48
N THR A 169 -14.69 -16.56 2.15
CA THR A 169 -15.68 -15.62 1.62
C THR A 169 -15.06 -14.87 0.45
N ALA A 170 -15.73 -14.86 -0.69
CA ALA A 170 -15.27 -14.10 -1.84
C ALA A 170 -15.20 -12.60 -1.51
N ILE A 171 -14.09 -11.96 -1.89
CA ILE A 171 -13.95 -10.51 -1.84
C ILE A 171 -14.14 -9.94 -3.24
N GLN A 172 -14.81 -8.80 -3.31
CA GLN A 172 -14.95 -8.02 -4.53
C GLN A 172 -14.08 -6.77 -4.44
N ILE A 173 -13.25 -6.55 -5.46
CA ILE A 173 -12.43 -5.35 -5.60
C ILE A 173 -12.89 -4.62 -6.84
N VAL A 174 -13.41 -3.41 -6.67
CA VAL A 174 -13.78 -2.54 -7.78
C VAL A 174 -12.60 -1.61 -8.09
N ASP A 175 -12.03 -1.76 -9.28
CA ASP A 175 -11.00 -0.87 -9.80
C ASP A 175 -11.66 0.28 -10.56
N THR A 176 -11.64 1.47 -9.97
CA THR A 176 -12.29 2.68 -10.48
C THR A 176 -11.58 3.93 -9.98
N PRO A 177 -11.56 5.04 -10.74
CA PRO A 177 -12.03 5.17 -12.13
C PRO A 177 -10.98 4.69 -13.14
N LEU A 178 -11.44 4.02 -14.19
CA LEU A 178 -10.64 3.60 -15.34
C LEU A 178 -11.05 4.36 -16.60
N ASP A 179 -10.08 4.61 -17.47
CA ASP A 179 -10.34 5.08 -18.83
C ASP A 179 -10.69 3.87 -19.73
N PRO A 180 -11.46 4.06 -20.82
CA PRO A 180 -11.83 2.96 -21.70
C PRO A 180 -10.60 2.28 -22.32
N ASP A 181 -10.28 1.09 -21.84
CA ASP A 181 -9.16 0.26 -22.30
C ASP A 181 -9.30 -1.17 -21.73
N THR A 182 -8.46 -2.09 -22.22
CA THR A 182 -8.30 -3.42 -21.63
C THR A 182 -7.21 -3.39 -20.58
N TYR A 183 -7.57 -3.80 -19.36
CA TYR A 183 -6.65 -3.89 -18.23
C TYR A 183 -6.36 -5.37 -17.93
N TYR A 184 -5.09 -5.66 -17.71
CA TYR A 184 -4.58 -6.97 -17.34
C TYR A 184 -4.27 -6.96 -15.86
N TYR A 185 -4.73 -8.01 -15.16
CA TYR A 185 -4.58 -8.18 -13.72
C TYR A 185 -3.88 -9.49 -13.43
N ASP A 186 -2.99 -9.45 -12.45
CA ASP A 186 -2.40 -10.64 -11.83
C ASP A 186 -2.41 -10.41 -10.32
N ALA A 187 -2.23 -11.47 -9.54
CA ALA A 187 -2.25 -11.39 -8.09
C ALA A 187 -1.24 -12.34 -7.45
N LYS A 188 -0.79 -11.97 -6.26
CA LYS A 188 -0.02 -12.83 -5.36
C LYS A 188 -0.69 -12.83 -4.00
N TYR A 189 -1.03 -14.01 -3.53
CA TYR A 189 -1.36 -14.19 -2.12
C TYR A 189 -0.11 -14.16 -1.27
N PHE A 190 -0.29 -13.82 -0.01
CA PHE A 190 0.76 -13.95 0.98
C PHE A 190 0.20 -14.44 2.31
N THR A 191 1.04 -15.19 3.01
CA THR A 191 0.76 -15.73 4.34
C THR A 191 0.94 -14.66 5.42
N ASP A 192 0.44 -14.96 6.60
CA ASP A 192 0.64 -14.20 7.84
C ASP A 192 2.13 -14.10 8.25
N ASP A 193 2.91 -15.12 7.93
CA ASP A 193 4.35 -15.18 8.25
C ASP A 193 5.27 -14.56 7.19
N GLY A 194 4.70 -13.89 6.17
CA GLY A 194 5.46 -13.05 5.24
C GLY A 194 6.00 -13.73 3.98
N LEU A 195 5.45 -14.88 3.58
CA LEU A 195 5.78 -15.55 2.33
C LEU A 195 4.81 -15.15 1.20
N TYR A 196 5.34 -14.82 0.02
CA TYR A 196 4.53 -14.67 -1.19
C TYR A 196 4.29 -16.03 -1.86
N GLY A 197 3.07 -16.27 -2.30
CA GLY A 197 2.70 -17.38 -3.17
C GLY A 197 3.19 -17.25 -4.61
N SER A 198 2.87 -18.28 -5.37
CA SER A 198 2.96 -18.25 -6.83
C SER A 198 1.95 -17.24 -7.40
N LEU A 199 2.22 -16.77 -8.63
CA LEU A 199 1.26 -15.97 -9.38
C LEU A 199 0.02 -16.78 -9.72
N LEU A 200 -1.14 -16.14 -9.71
CA LEU A 200 -2.41 -16.83 -10.02
C LEU A 200 -2.60 -17.03 -11.52
N GLY A 201 -1.97 -16.17 -12.32
CA GLY A 201 -2.14 -16.12 -13.75
C GLY A 201 -2.89 -14.87 -14.16
N GLU A 202 -2.46 -14.33 -15.31
CA GLU A 202 -3.02 -13.09 -15.85
C GLU A 202 -4.47 -13.30 -16.31
N ILE A 203 -5.35 -12.41 -15.87
CA ILE A 203 -6.72 -12.25 -16.34
C ILE A 203 -6.91 -10.84 -16.88
N ASN A 204 -7.96 -10.60 -17.67
CA ASN A 204 -8.23 -9.27 -18.22
C ASN A 204 -9.69 -8.87 -18.04
N GLY A 205 -9.91 -7.55 -17.99
CA GLY A 205 -11.23 -6.94 -18.01
C GLY A 205 -11.18 -5.66 -18.85
N THR A 206 -12.19 -5.45 -19.67
CA THR A 206 -12.29 -4.25 -20.52
C THR A 206 -13.21 -3.23 -19.86
N SER A 207 -12.66 -2.06 -19.54
CA SER A 207 -13.47 -0.92 -19.12
C SER A 207 -14.06 -0.27 -20.37
N THR A 208 -15.38 -0.06 -20.36
CA THR A 208 -16.10 0.70 -21.40
C THR A 208 -16.36 2.14 -21.01
#